data_AF-A0A382W535-F1
#
_entry.id   AF-A0A382W535-F1
#
_cell.length_a   1.000
_cell.length_b   1.000
_cell.length_c   1.000
_cell.angle_alpha   90.00
_cell.angle_beta   90.00
_cell.angle_gamma   90.00
#
_symmetry.space_group_name_H-M   'P 1'
#
loop_
_entity.id
_entity.type
_entity.pdbx_description
1 polymer ?
#
loop_
_entity_poly.entity_id
_entity_poly.type
_entity_poly.pdbx_seq_one_letter_code
_entity_poly.pdbx_strand_id
1 'polypeptide(L)'
;MLFKNSQKDVNIELSNYSKTQPHKINKVIIKMSGGADSTILAYLFALYKKEERPDIQLLPATTNGYPPKNWHIRYAKKIISKITELTGVEFGHHYTNEMLLPEAGVPENYFGVGTDEDLDVASKASSYCQTQCTLTDEIRAEVGSDTTVQFSGITANPPRSVSTFYEDYRKGDPDWPADSPFIIERDPDIHHIQNDNEHGPGARYSWQKPFCNLDKRVIYEYYVRYNLVDSLFPLTRSCENEQEKLIDPNNEKHCEKCWWCL
;
A
#
# COMPACT_ATOMS: atom_id res chain seq x y z
N MET A 1 -18.60 6.07 -2.49
CA MET A 1 -18.06 7.43 -2.65
C MET A 1 -17.16 7.56 -3.87
N LEU A 2 -17.42 8.57 -4.70
CA LEU A 2 -16.62 8.90 -5.88
C LEU A 2 -15.59 10.01 -5.56
N PHE A 3 -14.31 9.71 -5.80
CA PHE A 3 -13.19 10.63 -5.64
C PHE A 3 -12.64 11.03 -7.01
N LYS A 4 -12.82 12.30 -7.38
CA LYS A 4 -12.43 12.78 -8.72
C LYS A 4 -10.92 12.96 -8.87
N ASN A 5 -10.35 12.86 -10.06
CA ASN A 5 -8.96 13.29 -10.31
C ASN A 5 -8.72 13.55 -11.81
N SER A 6 -7.51 13.97 -12.17
CA SER A 6 -7.17 14.30 -13.55
C SER A 6 -7.04 13.11 -14.50
N GLN A 7 -6.86 11.89 -13.99
CA GLN A 7 -6.61 10.69 -14.80
C GLN A 7 -7.86 9.81 -14.91
N LYS A 8 -8.36 9.29 -13.79
CA LYS A 8 -9.57 8.47 -13.72
C LYS A 8 -10.12 8.46 -12.30
N ASP A 9 -11.37 8.86 -12.15
CA ASP A 9 -12.06 8.89 -10.86
C ASP A 9 -11.96 7.54 -10.12
N VAL A 10 -11.72 7.62 -8.81
CA VAL A 10 -11.66 6.45 -7.93
C VAL A 10 -13.01 6.31 -7.24
N ASN A 11 -13.71 5.21 -7.48
CA ASN A 11 -14.95 4.90 -6.77
C ASN A 11 -14.70 3.86 -5.68
N ILE A 12 -14.91 4.22 -4.42
CA ILE A 12 -14.93 3.29 -3.29
C ILE A 12 -16.39 2.91 -3.02
N GLU A 13 -16.78 1.70 -3.42
CA GLU A 13 -18.12 1.16 -3.20
C GLU A 13 -18.01 -0.28 -2.66
N LEU A 14 -18.27 -0.45 -1.37
CA LEU A 14 -18.11 -1.74 -0.71
C LEU A 14 -19.22 -2.75 -1.05
N SER A 15 -20.38 -2.29 -1.52
CA SER A 15 -21.46 -3.21 -1.92
C SER A 15 -21.12 -4.10 -3.10
N ASN A 16 -20.15 -3.69 -3.93
CA ASN A 16 -19.71 -4.47 -5.09
C ASN A 16 -19.00 -5.77 -4.70
N TYR A 17 -18.49 -5.88 -3.46
CA TYR A 17 -17.77 -7.06 -2.98
C TYR A 17 -18.67 -8.11 -2.32
N SER A 18 -19.99 -7.92 -2.36
CA SER A 18 -20.96 -8.95 -2.00
C SER A 18 -22.22 -8.84 -2.85
N LYS A 19 -22.28 -9.66 -3.91
CA LYS A 19 -23.40 -9.67 -4.88
C LYS A 19 -24.76 -9.97 -4.25
N THR A 20 -24.77 -10.76 -3.16
CA THR A 20 -26.02 -11.21 -2.50
C THR A 20 -26.33 -10.44 -1.22
N GLN A 21 -25.34 -9.76 -0.62
CA GLN A 21 -25.51 -9.01 0.63
C GLN A 21 -24.65 -7.72 0.61
N PRO A 22 -25.10 -6.67 -0.09
CA PRO A 22 -24.37 -5.39 -0.26
C PRO A 22 -23.75 -4.77 1.01
N HIS A 23 -24.35 -4.99 2.18
CA HIS A 23 -23.88 -4.44 3.46
C HIS A 23 -23.15 -5.46 4.34
N LYS A 24 -22.90 -6.68 3.84
CA LYS A 24 -22.14 -7.72 4.55
C LYS A 24 -20.70 -7.30 4.81
N ILE A 25 -20.11 -6.57 3.86
CA ILE A 25 -18.75 -6.05 3.98
C ILE A 25 -18.78 -4.79 4.85
N ASN A 26 -18.29 -4.94 6.08
CA ASN A 26 -18.19 -3.86 7.05
C ASN A 26 -16.80 -3.77 7.71
N LYS A 27 -15.82 -4.58 7.28
CA LYS A 27 -14.43 -4.47 7.74
C LYS A 27 -13.50 -4.27 6.55
N VAL A 28 -12.69 -3.22 6.62
CA VAL A 28 -11.76 -2.84 5.55
C VAL A 28 -10.35 -2.97 6.09
N ILE A 29 -9.62 -3.97 5.63
CA ILE A 29 -8.18 -4.08 5.89
C ILE A 29 -7.43 -3.13 4.95
N ILE A 30 -6.56 -2.29 5.49
CA ILE A 30 -5.78 -1.32 4.71
C ILE A 30 -4.29 -1.65 4.89
N LYS A 31 -3.60 -1.98 3.79
CA LYS A 31 -2.14 -2.10 3.77
C LYS A 31 -1.52 -0.74 4.08
N MET A 32 -1.03 -0.56 5.29
CA MET A 32 -0.54 0.73 5.79
C MET A 32 0.98 0.69 5.95
N SER A 33 1.72 1.06 4.91
CA SER A 33 3.20 1.12 4.96
C SER A 33 3.75 2.39 5.63
N GLY A 34 2.92 3.42 5.76
CA GLY A 34 3.35 4.76 6.19
C GLY A 34 3.85 5.66 5.05
N GLY A 35 3.85 5.16 3.80
CA GLY A 35 4.14 5.94 2.60
C GLY A 35 2.97 6.83 2.17
N ALA A 36 3.22 7.72 1.21
CA ALA A 36 2.24 8.70 0.75
C ALA A 36 0.94 8.08 0.21
N ASP A 37 1.03 6.97 -0.53
CA ASP A 37 -0.14 6.38 -1.19
C ASP A 37 -1.06 5.64 -0.22
N SER A 38 -0.48 4.83 0.69
CA SER A 38 -1.26 4.12 1.71
C SER A 38 -1.91 5.11 2.69
N THR A 39 -1.22 6.21 2.99
CA THR A 39 -1.73 7.30 3.81
C THR A 39 -2.94 7.97 3.17
N ILE A 40 -2.86 8.36 1.89
CA ILE A 40 -4.00 9.02 1.24
C ILE A 40 -5.17 8.06 1.08
N LEU A 41 -4.92 6.79 0.77
CA LEU A 41 -5.97 5.77 0.69
C LEU A 41 -6.73 5.65 2.02
N ALA A 42 -6.00 5.60 3.14
CA ALA A 42 -6.61 5.54 4.47
C ALA A 42 -7.41 6.80 4.80
N TYR A 43 -6.93 7.98 4.38
CA TYR A 43 -7.67 9.22 4.53
C TYR A 43 -8.98 9.21 3.72
N LEU A 44 -8.95 8.74 2.46
CA LEU A 44 -10.17 8.61 1.64
C LEU A 44 -11.16 7.62 2.28
N PHE A 45 -10.69 6.51 2.84
CA PHE A 45 -11.55 5.59 3.60
C PHE A 45 -12.12 6.21 4.87
N ALA A 46 -11.38 7.08 5.56
CA ALA A 46 -11.89 7.82 6.70
C ALA A 46 -13.04 8.76 6.27
N LEU A 47 -12.89 9.48 5.16
CA LEU A 47 -13.99 10.29 4.59
C LEU A 47 -15.20 9.43 4.21
N TYR A 48 -14.97 8.31 3.53
CA TYR A 48 -16.04 7.38 3.15
C TYR A 48 -16.80 6.84 4.36
N LYS A 49 -16.08 6.44 5.41
CA LYS A 49 -16.67 6.03 6.69
C LYS A 49 -17.50 7.16 7.30
N LYS A 50 -16.96 8.37 7.35
CA LYS A 50 -17.62 9.52 7.98
C LYS A 50 -18.93 9.90 7.29
N GLU A 51 -18.95 9.89 5.96
CA GLU A 51 -20.03 10.50 5.18
C GLU A 51 -21.04 9.49 4.65
N GLU A 52 -20.60 8.28 4.27
CA GLU A 52 -21.46 7.31 3.57
C GLU A 52 -21.62 5.98 4.33
N ARG A 53 -20.57 5.52 5.04
CA ARG A 53 -20.54 4.20 5.67
C ARG A 53 -20.04 4.22 7.12
N PRO A 54 -20.77 4.88 8.06
CA PRO A 54 -20.34 4.97 9.47
C PRO A 54 -20.25 3.62 10.18
N ASP A 55 -20.87 2.58 9.62
CA ASP A 55 -20.89 1.20 10.11
C ASP A 55 -19.56 0.46 9.88
N ILE A 56 -18.68 0.94 9.01
CA ILE A 56 -17.47 0.18 8.67
C ILE A 56 -16.38 0.34 9.73
N GLN A 57 -15.57 -0.70 9.89
CA GLN A 57 -14.35 -0.69 10.68
C GLN A 57 -13.14 -0.63 9.75
N LEU A 58 -12.27 0.34 9.96
CA LEU A 58 -10.99 0.45 9.24
C LEU A 58 -9.92 -0.26 10.05
N LEU A 59 -9.27 -1.27 9.47
CA LEU A 59 -8.28 -2.13 10.12
C LEU A 59 -6.92 -1.95 9.44
N PRO A 60 -6.05 -1.05 9.94
CA PRO A 60 -4.71 -0.93 9.40
C PRO A 60 -3.91 -2.21 9.62
N ALA A 61 -3.21 -2.66 8.58
CA ALA A 61 -2.30 -3.79 8.62
C ALA A 61 -0.91 -3.34 8.16
N THR A 62 0.11 -3.52 9.01
CA THR A 62 1.48 -3.08 8.72
C THR A 62 2.50 -4.15 9.02
N THR A 63 3.34 -4.44 8.03
CA THR A 63 4.49 -5.33 8.18
C THR A 63 5.77 -4.51 8.17
N ASN A 64 6.61 -4.68 9.18
CA ASN A 64 7.99 -4.22 9.14
C ASN A 64 8.84 -5.19 8.29
N GLY A 65 9.81 -4.64 7.55
CA GLY A 65 10.84 -5.46 6.91
C GLY A 65 11.80 -6.04 7.95
N TYR A 66 12.89 -6.66 7.49
CA TYR A 66 13.83 -7.31 8.38
C TYR A 66 14.47 -6.30 9.37
N PRO A 67 14.58 -6.62 10.68
CA PRO A 67 15.32 -5.81 11.63
C PRO A 67 16.70 -5.34 11.11
N PRO A 68 17.08 -4.08 11.36
CA PRO A 68 16.44 -3.13 12.29
C PRO A 68 15.34 -2.27 11.64
N LYS A 69 14.79 -2.66 10.48
CA LYS A 69 13.73 -1.93 9.78
C LYS A 69 12.42 -1.87 10.58
N ASN A 70 12.28 -0.82 11.40
CA ASN A 70 11.13 -0.64 12.28
C ASN A 70 10.23 0.55 11.90
N TRP A 71 10.50 1.20 10.77
CA TRP A 71 9.86 2.47 10.44
C TRP A 71 8.42 2.32 9.94
N HIS A 72 8.03 1.26 9.23
CA HIS A 72 6.66 1.15 8.70
C HIS A 72 5.60 1.25 9.81
N ILE A 73 5.72 0.43 10.86
CA ILE A 73 4.80 0.46 11.99
C ILE A 73 4.83 1.83 12.68
N ARG A 74 6.02 2.39 12.91
CA ARG A 74 6.18 3.68 13.60
C ARG A 74 5.51 4.83 12.84
N TYR A 75 5.67 4.88 11.53
CA TYR A 75 5.08 5.91 10.68
C TYR A 75 3.57 5.69 10.52
N ALA A 76 3.12 4.45 10.29
CA ALA A 76 1.71 4.11 10.23
C ALA A 76 0.95 4.56 11.48
N LYS A 77 1.48 4.35 12.69
CA LYS A 77 0.85 4.82 13.94
C LYS A 77 0.67 6.34 13.99
N LYS A 78 1.70 7.10 13.58
CA LYS A 78 1.63 8.57 13.52
C LYS A 78 0.57 9.05 12.54
N ILE A 79 0.54 8.42 11.36
CA ILE A 79 -0.40 8.73 10.29
C ILE A 79 -1.84 8.42 10.70
N ILE A 80 -2.11 7.23 11.26
CA ILE A 80 -3.43 6.84 11.76
C ILE A 80 -3.92 7.90 12.76
N SER A 81 -3.08 8.25 13.74
CA SER A 81 -3.42 9.28 14.74
C SER A 81 -3.73 10.64 14.09
N LYS A 82 -2.94 11.05 13.07
CA LYS A 82 -3.17 12.31 12.37
C LYS A 82 -4.44 12.29 11.52
N ILE A 83 -4.77 11.18 10.88
CA ILE A 83 -6.02 11.05 10.12
C ILE A 83 -7.21 11.11 11.08
N THR A 84 -7.14 10.43 12.23
CA THR A 84 -8.15 10.54 13.29
C THR A 84 -8.34 11.99 13.73
N GLU A 85 -7.26 12.71 14.02
CA GLU A 85 -7.30 14.15 14.39
C GLU A 85 -7.99 15.00 13.31
N LEU A 86 -7.63 14.81 12.04
CA LEU A 86 -8.13 15.62 10.92
C LEU A 86 -9.59 15.31 10.55
N THR A 87 -10.05 14.07 10.76
CA THR A 87 -11.35 13.61 10.25
C THR A 87 -12.39 13.37 11.36
N GLY A 88 -11.94 13.10 12.58
CA GLY A 88 -12.76 12.61 13.70
C GLY A 88 -13.09 11.12 13.59
N VAL A 89 -12.46 10.38 12.67
CA VAL A 89 -12.74 8.96 12.43
C VAL A 89 -11.74 8.07 13.13
N GLU A 90 -12.25 7.23 14.03
CA GLU A 90 -11.45 6.22 14.70
C GLU A 90 -11.20 5.00 13.82
N PHE A 91 -9.94 4.55 13.83
CA PHE A 91 -9.52 3.28 13.27
C PHE A 91 -9.71 2.17 14.31
N GLY A 92 -9.98 0.96 13.84
CA GLY A 92 -10.01 -0.24 14.66
C GLY A 92 -8.60 -0.66 15.08
N HIS A 93 -8.45 -1.94 15.42
CA HIS A 93 -7.16 -2.48 15.81
C HIS A 93 -6.13 -2.31 14.68
N HIS A 94 -4.95 -1.80 15.02
CA HIS A 94 -3.80 -1.72 14.11
C HIS A 94 -3.01 -3.02 14.23
N TYR A 95 -3.22 -3.91 13.28
CA TYR A 95 -2.54 -5.20 13.21
C TYR A 95 -1.13 -5.02 12.66
N THR A 96 -0.17 -5.67 13.30
CA THR A 96 1.24 -5.54 12.93
C THR A 96 1.99 -6.84 13.05
N ASN A 97 2.93 -7.08 12.14
CA ASN A 97 3.94 -8.12 12.26
C ASN A 97 5.29 -7.65 11.71
N GLU A 98 6.31 -8.49 11.85
CA GLU A 98 7.67 -8.21 11.40
C GLU A 98 8.19 -9.39 10.59
N MET A 99 8.92 -9.10 9.52
CA MET A 99 9.60 -10.14 8.76
C MET A 99 10.78 -10.67 9.58
N LEU A 100 10.78 -11.97 9.86
CA LEU A 100 11.86 -12.65 10.56
C LEU A 100 12.90 -13.17 9.56
N LEU A 101 14.18 -13.15 9.93
CA LEU A 101 15.19 -13.89 9.17
C LEU A 101 15.01 -15.39 9.44
N PRO A 102 15.10 -16.24 8.40
CA PRO A 102 15.22 -17.68 8.62
C PRO A 102 16.47 -18.00 9.43
N GLU A 103 16.38 -18.95 10.37
CA GLU A 103 17.53 -19.43 11.17
C GLU A 103 18.68 -19.95 10.30
N ALA A 104 18.37 -20.42 9.08
CA ALA A 104 19.33 -20.95 8.12
C ALA A 104 20.08 -19.88 7.29
N GLY A 105 19.87 -18.58 7.58
CA GLY A 105 20.43 -17.46 6.80
C GLY A 105 19.50 -16.99 5.67
N VAL A 106 19.90 -15.92 4.97
CA VAL A 106 19.15 -15.29 3.87
C VAL A 106 19.10 -16.23 2.65
N PRO A 107 17.95 -16.80 2.26
CA PRO A 107 17.88 -17.61 1.05
C PRO A 107 18.07 -16.76 -0.22
N GLU A 108 18.55 -17.36 -1.31
CA GLU A 108 18.89 -16.68 -2.58
C GLU A 108 17.73 -15.89 -3.21
N ASN A 109 16.49 -16.27 -2.90
CA ASN A 109 15.25 -15.64 -3.35
C ASN A 109 14.61 -14.70 -2.31
N TYR A 110 15.30 -14.39 -1.20
CA TYR A 110 14.79 -13.56 -0.11
C TYR A 110 14.44 -12.13 -0.55
N PHE A 111 15.26 -11.57 -1.45
CA PHE A 111 15.03 -10.28 -2.10
C PHE A 111 14.22 -10.40 -3.39
N GLY A 112 13.47 -11.49 -3.57
CA GLY A 112 12.81 -11.86 -4.82
C GLY A 112 12.26 -10.66 -5.59
N VAL A 113 12.64 -10.56 -6.86
CA VAL A 113 12.21 -9.56 -7.87
C VAL A 113 10.72 -9.62 -8.21
N GLY A 114 9.91 -10.33 -7.42
CA GLY A 114 8.48 -10.44 -7.65
C GLY A 114 7.81 -9.09 -7.48
N THR A 115 7.11 -8.63 -8.51
CA THR A 115 6.32 -7.40 -8.42
C THR A 115 5.05 -7.69 -7.59
N ASP A 116 4.37 -6.65 -7.10
CA ASP A 116 3.05 -6.78 -6.46
C ASP A 116 1.99 -7.42 -7.41
N GLU A 117 2.34 -7.72 -8.67
CA GLU A 117 1.53 -8.46 -9.66
C GLU A 117 1.78 -9.98 -9.63
N ASP A 118 2.92 -10.44 -9.11
CA ASP A 118 3.24 -11.87 -8.96
C ASP A 118 2.53 -12.55 -7.77
N LEU A 119 1.63 -11.81 -7.09
CA LEU A 119 0.89 -12.25 -5.89
C LEU A 119 -0.05 -13.45 -6.14
N ASP A 120 -0.37 -13.77 -7.40
CA ASP A 120 -1.22 -14.92 -7.75
C ASP A 120 -0.49 -16.28 -7.64
N VAL A 121 0.82 -16.27 -7.41
CA VAL A 121 1.58 -17.50 -7.15
C VAL A 121 2.41 -17.33 -5.87
N ALA A 122 1.85 -17.77 -4.73
CA ALA A 122 2.49 -17.68 -3.42
C ALA A 122 3.94 -18.23 -3.36
N SER A 123 4.32 -19.16 -4.26
CA SER A 123 5.69 -19.67 -4.36
C SER A 123 6.70 -18.74 -5.04
N LYS A 124 6.24 -17.61 -5.61
CA LYS A 124 7.07 -16.58 -6.25
C LYS A 124 7.08 -15.23 -5.51
N ALA A 125 6.17 -15.05 -4.53
CA ALA A 125 6.09 -13.83 -3.73
C ALA A 125 7.34 -13.66 -2.86
N SER A 126 7.84 -12.42 -2.73
CA SER A 126 8.94 -12.10 -1.80
C SER A 126 8.57 -12.47 -0.35
N SER A 127 9.55 -12.70 0.51
CA SER A 127 9.31 -12.99 1.93
C SER A 127 8.46 -11.91 2.61
N TYR A 128 8.66 -10.65 2.21
CA TYR A 128 7.87 -9.52 2.71
C TYR A 128 6.39 -9.63 2.29
N CYS A 129 6.12 -9.95 1.02
CA CYS A 129 4.75 -10.16 0.54
C CYS A 129 4.08 -11.34 1.25
N GLN A 130 4.81 -12.43 1.48
CA GLN A 130 4.30 -13.58 2.24
C GLN A 130 3.93 -13.20 3.68
N THR A 131 4.80 -12.45 4.37
CA THR A 131 4.52 -11.96 5.73
C THR A 131 3.31 -11.03 5.79
N GLN A 132 3.09 -10.20 4.76
CA GLN A 132 1.88 -9.38 4.63
C GLN A 132 0.61 -10.22 4.42
N CYS A 133 0.70 -11.27 3.61
CA CYS A 133 -0.40 -12.20 3.41
C CYS A 133 -0.77 -12.92 4.71
N THR A 134 0.23 -13.44 5.46
CA THR A 134 0.00 -14.07 6.77
C THR A 134 -0.73 -13.15 7.74
N LEU A 135 -0.30 -11.88 7.85
CA LEU A 135 -0.99 -10.91 8.70
C LEU A 135 -2.46 -10.74 8.29
N THR A 136 -2.71 -10.67 6.99
CA THR A 136 -4.06 -10.47 6.46
C THR A 136 -4.96 -11.69 6.70
N ASP A 137 -4.40 -12.90 6.58
CA ASP A 137 -5.09 -14.15 6.90
C ASP A 137 -5.44 -14.24 8.39
N GLU A 138 -4.52 -13.86 9.28
CA GLU A 138 -4.76 -13.80 10.72
C GLU A 138 -5.89 -12.83 11.07
N ILE A 139 -5.87 -11.62 10.49
CA ILE A 139 -6.96 -10.65 10.67
C ILE A 139 -8.28 -11.26 10.19
N ARG A 140 -8.32 -11.83 8.98
CA ARG A 140 -9.55 -12.42 8.41
C ARG A 140 -10.08 -13.58 9.25
N ALA A 141 -9.18 -14.39 9.83
CA ALA A 141 -9.55 -15.46 10.74
C ALA A 141 -10.14 -14.92 12.05
N GLU A 142 -9.60 -13.82 12.58
CA GLU A 142 -10.09 -13.18 13.80
C GLU A 142 -11.43 -12.46 13.60
N VAL A 143 -11.56 -11.65 12.54
CA VAL A 143 -12.68 -10.71 12.38
C VAL A 143 -13.77 -11.20 11.41
N GLY A 144 -13.56 -12.34 10.77
CA GLY A 144 -14.47 -12.97 9.82
C GLY A 144 -14.21 -12.58 8.36
N SER A 145 -13.65 -13.52 7.60
CA SER A 145 -13.32 -13.41 6.17
C SER A 145 -14.48 -12.94 5.30
N ASP A 146 -15.68 -13.39 5.65
CA ASP A 146 -16.94 -13.13 4.96
C ASP A 146 -17.45 -11.69 5.05
N THR A 147 -16.90 -10.91 5.98
CA THR A 147 -17.28 -9.50 6.23
C THR A 147 -16.16 -8.52 5.89
N THR A 148 -15.07 -9.04 5.32
CA THR A 148 -13.80 -8.34 5.20
C THR A 148 -13.31 -8.25 3.76
N VAL A 149 -12.82 -7.08 3.40
CA VAL A 149 -12.12 -6.80 2.14
C VAL A 149 -10.81 -6.08 2.42
N GLN A 150 -9.80 -6.26 1.58
CA GLN A 150 -8.45 -5.73 1.79
C GLN A 150 -8.01 -4.81 0.65
N PHE A 151 -7.41 -3.67 0.98
CA PHE A 151 -7.01 -2.63 0.01
C PHE A 151 -5.54 -2.25 0.12
N SER A 152 -4.91 -1.99 -1.03
CA SER A 152 -3.54 -1.49 -1.17
C SER A 152 -3.53 -0.21 -2.00
N GLY A 153 -2.78 0.79 -1.54
CA GLY A 153 -2.67 2.09 -2.21
C GLY A 153 -1.65 2.14 -3.34
N ILE A 154 -1.16 1.00 -3.85
CA ILE A 154 -0.09 1.02 -4.86
C ILE A 154 -0.50 1.74 -6.15
N THR A 155 0.36 2.64 -6.63
CA THR A 155 0.19 3.40 -7.89
C THR A 155 0.82 2.70 -9.09
N ALA A 156 0.49 3.18 -10.30
CA ALA A 156 1.29 2.92 -11.49
C ALA A 156 2.72 3.48 -11.33
N ASN A 157 3.66 2.92 -12.09
CA ASN A 157 4.98 3.53 -12.26
C ASN A 157 4.86 4.86 -13.02
N PRO A 158 5.80 5.81 -12.85
CA PRO A 158 5.83 7.01 -13.69
C PRO A 158 5.81 6.62 -15.18
N PRO A 159 5.08 7.34 -16.05
CA PRO A 159 5.12 7.05 -17.47
C PRO A 159 6.51 7.38 -18.05
N ARG A 160 6.97 6.62 -19.04
CA ARG A 160 8.27 6.79 -19.72
C ARG A 160 8.47 8.16 -20.35
N SER A 161 7.37 8.87 -20.61
CA SER A 161 7.41 10.28 -21.05
C SER A 161 7.99 11.23 -20.00
N VAL A 162 8.01 10.84 -18.72
CA VAL A 162 8.67 11.56 -17.62
C VAL A 162 10.13 11.09 -17.51
N SER A 163 10.93 11.41 -18.52
CA SER A 163 12.31 10.91 -18.63
C SER A 163 13.20 11.33 -17.46
N THR A 164 12.94 12.51 -16.87
CA THR A 164 13.71 13.06 -15.74
C THR A 164 13.74 12.13 -14.53
N PHE A 165 12.62 11.49 -14.21
CA PHE A 165 12.56 10.50 -13.12
C PHE A 165 13.56 9.36 -13.35
N TYR A 166 13.55 8.78 -14.55
CA TYR A 166 14.42 7.65 -14.90
C TYR A 166 15.88 8.06 -15.01
N GLU A 167 16.15 9.28 -15.48
CA GLU A 167 17.49 9.86 -15.51
C GLU A 167 18.03 10.07 -14.09
N ASP A 168 17.24 10.63 -13.18
CA ASP A 168 17.65 10.87 -11.79
C ASP A 168 17.78 9.57 -11.01
N TYR A 169 16.91 8.59 -11.24
CA TYR A 169 17.03 7.26 -10.66
C TYR A 169 18.34 6.58 -11.08
N ARG A 170 18.69 6.61 -12.38
CA ARG A 170 19.96 6.05 -12.89
C ARG A 170 21.19 6.78 -12.35
N LYS A 171 21.10 8.07 -12.03
CA LYS A 171 22.20 8.80 -11.36
C LYS A 171 22.36 8.36 -9.90
N GLY A 172 21.25 8.08 -9.22
CA GLY A 172 21.22 7.63 -7.83
C GLY A 172 21.64 6.18 -7.63
N ASP A 173 21.45 5.33 -8.65
CA ASP A 173 21.78 3.91 -8.65
C ASP A 173 22.31 3.46 -10.05
N PRO A 174 23.56 3.78 -10.39
CA PRO A 174 24.14 3.55 -11.72
C PRO A 174 24.37 2.06 -12.05
N ASP A 175 24.42 1.20 -11.03
CA ASP A 175 24.62 -0.25 -11.18
C ASP A 175 23.29 -1.00 -11.40
N TRP A 176 22.15 -0.31 -11.25
CA TRP A 176 20.84 -0.91 -11.41
C TRP A 176 20.56 -1.28 -12.88
N PRO A 177 20.08 -2.51 -13.19
CA PRO A 177 19.86 -2.94 -14.55
C PRO A 177 18.87 -2.03 -15.29
N ALA A 178 19.23 -1.59 -16.51
CA ALA A 178 18.36 -0.79 -17.37
C ALA A 178 17.02 -1.50 -17.69
N ASP A 179 17.01 -2.82 -17.60
CA ASP A 179 15.89 -3.71 -17.91
C ASP A 179 15.19 -4.23 -16.65
N SER A 180 15.39 -3.56 -15.52
CA SER A 180 14.78 -3.97 -14.25
C SER A 180 13.26 -4.08 -14.38
N PRO A 181 12.62 -5.11 -13.79
CA PRO A 181 11.17 -5.26 -13.80
C PRO A 181 10.43 -4.06 -13.18
N PHE A 182 11.09 -3.26 -12.35
CA PHE A 182 10.53 -2.00 -11.82
C PHE A 182 10.48 -0.87 -12.86
N ILE A 183 11.31 -0.91 -13.91
CA ILE A 183 11.36 0.07 -15.01
C ILE A 183 10.36 -0.28 -16.13
N ILE A 184 9.83 -1.51 -16.09
CA ILE A 184 8.69 -1.87 -16.93
C ILE A 184 7.49 -1.05 -16.45
N GLU A 185 6.87 -0.31 -17.36
CA GLU A 185 5.61 0.35 -17.06
C GLU A 185 4.62 -0.73 -16.65
N ARG A 186 4.02 -0.58 -15.47
CA ARG A 186 2.87 -1.40 -15.12
C ARG A 186 1.81 -1.14 -16.17
N ASP A 187 1.29 -2.19 -16.78
CA ASP A 187 0.28 -2.05 -17.82
C ASP A 187 -0.96 -1.35 -17.21
N PRO A 188 -1.25 -0.11 -17.60
CA PRO A 188 -2.36 0.68 -17.04
C PRO A 188 -3.73 0.14 -17.48
N ASP A 189 -3.74 -0.77 -18.46
CA ASP A 189 -4.91 -1.46 -18.99
C ASP A 189 -5.03 -2.90 -18.47
N ILE A 190 -4.09 -3.37 -17.62
CA ILE A 190 -4.36 -4.51 -16.74
C ILE A 190 -5.41 -4.05 -15.75
N HIS A 191 -6.64 -4.23 -16.19
CA HIS A 191 -7.79 -4.43 -15.37
C HIS A 191 -7.52 -5.66 -14.51
N HIS A 192 -6.93 -5.47 -13.32
CA HIS A 192 -7.19 -6.37 -12.21
C HIS A 192 -8.66 -6.18 -11.79
N ILE A 193 -9.59 -6.50 -12.71
CA ILE A 193 -11.00 -6.69 -12.39
C ILE A 193 -11.01 -7.82 -11.39
N GLN A 194 -11.26 -7.45 -10.13
CA GLN A 194 -12.29 -7.91 -9.20
C GLN A 194 -13.27 -9.01 -9.68
N ASN A 195 -12.83 -9.97 -10.48
CA ASN A 195 -13.64 -11.12 -10.80
C ASN A 195 -13.47 -12.15 -9.69
N ASP A 196 -14.39 -12.06 -8.73
CA ASP A 196 -14.73 -13.09 -7.73
C ASP A 196 -15.03 -14.49 -8.32
N ASN A 197 -14.91 -14.67 -9.64
CA ASN A 197 -15.34 -15.85 -10.37
C ASN A 197 -14.22 -16.61 -11.10
N GLU A 198 -13.02 -16.04 -11.28
CA GLU A 198 -11.90 -16.80 -11.90
C GLU A 198 -11.02 -17.51 -10.88
N HIS A 199 -11.13 -17.10 -9.62
CA HIS A 199 -10.53 -17.81 -8.53
C HIS A 199 -11.71 -18.36 -7.72
N GLY A 200 -11.91 -19.67 -7.78
CA GLY A 200 -12.96 -20.35 -7.02
C GLY A 200 -12.85 -20.09 -5.51
N PRO A 201 -13.54 -20.87 -4.66
CA PRO A 201 -13.51 -20.69 -3.19
C PRO A 201 -12.12 -20.81 -2.50
N GLY A 202 -11.01 -20.75 -3.23
CA GLY A 202 -9.62 -20.62 -2.78
C GLY A 202 -8.87 -19.35 -3.23
N ALA A 203 -9.55 -18.30 -3.70
CA ALA A 203 -8.96 -16.99 -4.06
C ALA A 203 -8.41 -16.23 -2.84
N ARG A 204 -7.26 -16.64 -2.31
CA ARG A 204 -6.71 -16.13 -1.04
C ARG A 204 -6.10 -14.71 -1.12
N TYR A 205 -6.00 -14.07 -2.29
CA TYR A 205 -4.98 -13.02 -2.51
C TYR A 205 -5.39 -11.75 -3.30
N SER A 206 -6.67 -11.37 -3.43
CA SER A 206 -7.03 -10.17 -4.20
C SER A 206 -7.01 -8.88 -3.35
N TRP A 207 -5.83 -8.30 -3.18
CA TRP A 207 -5.74 -6.90 -2.75
C TRP A 207 -6.46 -6.00 -3.75
N GLN A 208 -7.39 -5.19 -3.26
CA GLN A 208 -8.05 -4.18 -4.06
C GLN A 208 -7.11 -2.98 -4.23
N LYS A 209 -6.79 -2.63 -5.48
CA LYS A 209 -5.78 -1.62 -5.82
C LYS A 209 -6.40 -0.45 -6.58
N PRO A 210 -7.14 0.45 -5.92
CA PRO A 210 -7.86 1.54 -6.59
C PRO A 210 -6.95 2.50 -7.36
N PHE A 211 -5.66 2.54 -7.04
CA PHE A 211 -4.69 3.44 -7.65
C PHE A 211 -3.75 2.75 -8.67
N CYS A 212 -3.90 1.44 -8.95
CA CYS A 212 -2.90 0.70 -9.74
C CYS A 212 -2.67 1.25 -11.16
N ASN A 213 -3.66 1.94 -11.72
CA ASN A 213 -3.61 2.52 -13.06
C ASN A 213 -3.49 4.06 -13.02
N LEU A 214 -3.19 4.61 -11.84
CA LEU A 214 -3.01 6.03 -11.59
C LEU A 214 -1.57 6.25 -11.15
N ASP A 215 -0.88 7.24 -11.70
CA ASP A 215 0.45 7.58 -11.21
C ASP A 215 0.39 8.54 -10.00
N LYS A 216 1.58 8.86 -9.47
CA LYS A 216 1.77 9.70 -8.27
C LYS A 216 1.16 11.11 -8.38
N ARG A 217 0.87 11.63 -9.58
CA ARG A 217 0.24 12.95 -9.75
C ARG A 217 -1.15 12.97 -9.14
N VAL A 218 -1.92 11.88 -9.28
CA VAL A 218 -3.23 11.75 -8.64
C VAL A 218 -3.13 11.71 -7.12
N ILE A 219 -2.10 11.06 -6.59
CA ILE A 219 -1.84 11.05 -5.14
C ILE A 219 -1.61 12.48 -4.65
N TYR A 220 -0.76 13.24 -5.34
CA TYR A 220 -0.52 14.65 -5.03
C TYR A 220 -1.79 15.51 -5.14
N GLU A 221 -2.62 15.31 -6.17
CA GLU A 221 -3.89 16.01 -6.32
C GLU A 221 -4.82 15.83 -5.14
N TYR A 222 -4.90 14.62 -4.57
CA TYR A 222 -5.68 14.39 -3.36
C TYR A 222 -5.10 15.13 -2.15
N TYR A 223 -3.76 15.12 -1.98
CA TYR A 223 -3.13 15.89 -0.90
C TYR A 223 -3.42 17.39 -1.02
N VAL A 224 -3.37 17.95 -2.23
CA VAL A 224 -3.71 19.36 -2.48
C VAL A 224 -5.19 19.61 -2.22
N ARG A 225 -6.08 18.80 -2.81
CA ARG A 225 -7.52 19.01 -2.73
C ARG A 225 -8.05 19.00 -1.30
N TYR A 226 -7.54 18.10 -0.47
CA TYR A 226 -7.96 17.96 0.92
C TYR A 226 -7.12 18.82 1.89
N ASN A 227 -6.25 19.70 1.37
CA ASN A 227 -5.39 20.59 2.17
C ASN A 227 -4.49 19.81 3.17
N LEU A 228 -3.88 18.73 2.68
CA LEU A 228 -3.10 17.77 3.46
C LEU A 228 -1.58 17.90 3.23
N VAL A 229 -1.16 18.76 2.29
CA VAL A 229 0.26 18.94 1.91
C VAL A 229 1.12 19.36 3.11
N ASP A 230 0.61 20.20 4.00
CA ASP A 230 1.37 20.70 5.14
C ASP A 230 1.10 19.92 6.44
N SER A 231 -0.01 19.19 6.51
CA SER A 231 -0.50 18.60 7.76
C SER A 231 -0.33 17.09 7.86
N LEU A 232 -0.40 16.37 6.74
CA LEU A 232 -0.35 14.91 6.69
C LEU A 232 0.80 14.40 5.81
N PHE A 233 1.00 14.96 4.63
CA PHE A 233 2.07 14.55 3.71
C PHE A 233 3.47 14.53 4.34
N PRO A 234 3.88 15.53 5.16
CA PRO A 234 5.22 15.55 5.76
C PRO A 234 5.43 14.45 6.82
N LEU A 235 4.35 13.81 7.29
CA LEU A 235 4.42 12.68 8.21
C LEU A 235 4.65 11.36 7.47
N THR A 236 4.62 11.34 6.15
CA THR A 236 4.78 10.12 5.35
C THR A 236 6.24 9.75 5.16
N ARG A 237 6.51 8.46 5.02
CA ARG A 237 7.84 7.94 4.67
C ARG A 237 7.69 6.79 3.68
N SER A 238 8.05 7.07 2.44
CA SER A 238 8.21 6.06 1.38
C SER A 238 9.68 5.63 1.21
N CYS A 239 10.64 6.36 1.79
CA CYS A 239 12.07 6.10 1.62
C CYS A 239 12.48 4.70 2.13
N GLU A 240 13.00 3.87 1.21
CA GLU A 240 13.48 2.52 1.47
C GLU A 240 15.02 2.42 1.48
N ASN A 241 15.75 3.54 1.60
CA ASN A 241 17.19 3.48 1.75
C ASN A 241 17.58 2.93 3.15
N GLU A 242 17.79 1.62 3.21
CA GLU A 242 18.10 0.92 4.46
C GLU A 242 19.48 1.26 4.99
N GLN A 243 20.46 1.55 4.13
CA GLN A 243 21.85 1.83 4.54
C GLN A 243 21.94 3.05 5.46
N GLU A 244 21.23 4.13 5.13
CA GLU A 244 21.21 5.34 5.97
C GLU A 244 20.56 5.09 7.32
N LYS A 245 19.57 4.19 7.40
CA LYS A 245 18.91 3.79 8.65
C LYS A 245 19.75 2.82 9.48
N LEU A 246 20.61 2.00 8.86
CA LEU A 246 21.59 1.18 9.56
C LEU A 246 22.66 2.05 10.23
N ILE A 247 23.07 3.14 9.56
CA ILE A 247 24.06 4.09 10.08
C ILE A 247 23.45 5.00 11.16
N ASP A 248 22.26 5.54 10.91
CA ASP A 248 21.51 6.35 11.86
C ASP A 248 20.03 5.93 11.87
N PRO A 249 19.61 5.08 12.82
CA PRO A 249 18.22 4.65 12.95
C PRO A 249 17.22 5.81 13.12
N ASN A 250 17.68 6.95 13.63
CA ASN A 250 16.88 8.15 13.85
C ASN A 250 16.86 9.09 12.63
N ASN A 251 17.59 8.79 11.55
CA ASN A 251 17.60 9.62 10.36
C ASN A 251 16.22 9.59 9.67
N GLU A 252 15.39 10.61 9.89
CA GLU A 252 14.08 10.72 9.26
C GLU A 252 14.14 11.36 7.88
N LYS A 253 15.32 11.77 7.40
CA LYS A 253 15.45 12.36 6.08
C LYS A 253 15.10 11.32 5.00
N HIS A 254 14.51 11.83 3.95
CA HIS A 254 14.35 11.11 2.70
C HIS A 254 15.67 11.21 1.95
N CYS A 255 16.06 10.15 1.25
CA CYS A 255 17.38 10.11 0.61
C CYS A 255 17.41 10.85 -0.74
N GLU A 256 16.22 11.20 -1.28
CA GLU A 256 16.03 11.94 -2.53
C GLU A 256 16.62 11.26 -3.78
N LYS A 257 16.96 9.97 -3.68
CA LYS A 257 17.64 9.22 -4.75
C LYS A 257 17.08 7.82 -4.99
N CYS A 258 16.37 7.22 -4.03
CA CYS A 258 15.77 5.90 -4.23
C CYS A 258 14.46 6.01 -5.03
N TRP A 259 14.07 4.91 -5.68
CA TRP A 259 12.83 4.79 -6.47
C TRP A 259 11.59 5.39 -5.80
N TRP A 260 11.46 5.20 -4.49
CA TRP A 260 10.29 5.65 -3.72
C TRP A 260 10.33 7.12 -3.28
N CYS A 261 11.50 7.77 -3.34
CA CYS A 261 11.67 9.18 -3.02
C CYS A 261 11.59 10.08 -4.25
N LEU A 262 12.06 9.58 -5.40
CA LEU A 262 11.93 10.23 -6.70
C LEU A 262 10.46 10.19 -7.19
#